data_AF-A0A730AT05-F1
#
_entry.id   AF-A0A730AT05-F1
#
_cell.length_a   1.000
_cell.length_b   1.000
_cell.length_c   1.000
_cell.angle_alpha   90.00
_cell.angle_beta   90.00
_cell.angle_gamma   90.00
#
_symmetry.space_group_name_H-M   'P 1'
#
loop_
_entity.id
_entity.type
_entity.pdbx_description
1 polymer ?
#
loop_
_entity_poly.entity_id
_entity_poly.type
_entity_poly.pdbx_seq_one_letter_code
_entity_poly.pdbx_strand_id
1 'polypeptide(L)'
;MNQLAERNAEYVMTIAELEEKCAAMTAKLSMINDLMEAAEQANKLAQEATETLVQESNALAAENAGLKSALNDILQPDAAVLERNHRVRALDAMETPATDAFLAEVRAIELDSLAGVAETMLIKFSNQQCSSDMHEVVGWKMILQQAANRAAQLRKGV
;
A
#
# COMPACT_ATOMS: atom_id res chain seq x y z
N MET A 1 51.85 -47.14 -15.27
CA MET A 1 50.98 -46.93 -14.09
C MET A 1 50.58 -45.46 -13.89
N ASN A 2 51.31 -44.46 -14.40
CA ASN A 2 51.02 -43.02 -14.19
C ASN A 2 49.81 -42.43 -14.94
N GLN A 3 49.58 -42.78 -16.21
CA GLN A 3 48.57 -42.12 -17.04
C GLN A 3 47.12 -42.32 -16.55
N LEU A 4 46.84 -43.38 -15.80
CA LEU A 4 45.52 -43.60 -15.22
C LEU A 4 45.31 -42.72 -13.98
N ALA A 5 46.36 -42.51 -13.18
CA ALA A 5 46.31 -41.65 -12.00
C ALA A 5 46.15 -40.18 -12.38
N GLU A 6 46.85 -39.70 -13.41
CA GLU A 6 46.68 -38.34 -13.95
C GLU A 6 45.26 -38.09 -14.44
N ARG A 7 44.73 -39.01 -15.26
CA ARG A 7 43.36 -38.88 -15.79
C ARG A 7 42.29 -38.90 -14.70
N ASN A 8 42.51 -39.70 -13.65
CA ASN A 8 41.62 -39.72 -12.50
C ASN A 8 41.66 -38.40 -11.72
N ALA A 9 42.83 -37.76 -11.58
CA ALA A 9 42.96 -36.46 -10.93
C ALA A 9 42.24 -35.35 -11.73
N GLU A 10 42.36 -35.38 -13.06
CA GLU A 10 41.62 -34.46 -13.96
C GLU A 10 40.10 -34.64 -13.84
N TYR A 11 39.61 -35.88 -13.79
CA TYR A 11 38.18 -36.15 -13.60
C TYR A 11 37.67 -35.67 -12.24
N VAL A 12 38.43 -35.88 -11.17
CA VAL A 12 38.05 -35.40 -9.82
C VAL A 12 37.95 -33.88 -9.79
N MET A 13 38.90 -33.17 -10.40
CA MET A 13 38.87 -31.71 -10.49
C MET A 13 37.67 -31.22 -11.31
N THR A 14 37.41 -31.85 -12.45
CA THR A 14 36.25 -31.51 -13.30
C THR A 14 34.93 -31.75 -12.58
N ILE A 15 34.81 -32.84 -11.81
CA ILE A 15 33.62 -33.15 -11.01
C ILE A 15 33.40 -32.07 -9.94
N ALA A 16 34.45 -31.68 -9.20
CA ALA A 16 34.35 -30.65 -8.17
C ALA A 16 33.88 -29.29 -8.75
N GLU A 17 34.42 -28.89 -9.90
CA GLU A 17 33.97 -27.67 -10.59
C GLU A 17 32.51 -27.74 -11.05
N LEU A 18 32.06 -28.91 -11.51
CA LEU A 18 30.68 -29.12 -11.91
C LEU A 18 29.73 -29.10 -10.71
N GLU A 19 30.11 -29.68 -9.59
CA GLU A 19 29.34 -29.65 -8.33
C GLU A 19 29.16 -28.22 -7.82
N GLU A 20 30.22 -27.40 -7.85
CA GLU A 20 30.15 -25.98 -7.48
C GLU A 20 29.20 -25.20 -8.41
N LYS A 21 29.31 -25.42 -9.73
CA LYS A 21 28.40 -24.80 -10.72
C LYS A 21 26.94 -25.22 -10.50
N CYS A 22 26.70 -26.49 -10.19
CA CYS A 22 25.36 -26.99 -9.86
C CYS A 22 24.81 -26.34 -8.61
N ALA A 23 25.59 -26.25 -7.52
CA ALA A 23 25.18 -25.58 -6.29
C ALA A 23 24.85 -24.10 -6.53
N ALA A 24 25.68 -23.39 -7.30
CA ALA A 24 25.43 -22.00 -7.67
C ALA A 24 24.16 -21.85 -8.52
N MET A 25 23.90 -22.79 -9.43
CA MET A 25 22.68 -22.78 -10.25
C MET A 25 21.43 -23.06 -9.43
N THR A 26 21.48 -24.01 -8.49
CA THR A 26 20.39 -24.27 -7.54
C THR A 26 20.08 -23.05 -6.68
N ALA A 27 21.09 -22.36 -6.17
CA ALA A 27 20.90 -21.12 -5.41
C ALA A 27 20.25 -20.02 -6.27
N LYS A 28 20.69 -19.84 -7.51
CA LYS A 28 20.09 -18.88 -8.44
C LYS A 28 18.63 -19.20 -8.77
N LEU A 29 18.30 -20.47 -8.99
CA LEU A 29 16.92 -20.91 -9.23
C LEU A 29 16.01 -20.61 -8.04
N SER A 30 16.50 -20.85 -6.80
CA SER A 30 15.77 -20.49 -5.59
C SER A 30 15.47 -19.00 -5.54
N MET A 31 16.49 -18.16 -5.77
CA MET A 31 16.32 -16.70 -5.77
C MET A 31 15.35 -16.22 -6.86
N ILE A 32 15.37 -16.85 -8.04
CA ILE A 32 14.45 -16.51 -9.13
C ILE A 32 13.01 -16.82 -8.73
N ASN A 33 12.77 -17.94 -8.06
CA ASN A 33 11.44 -18.28 -7.58
C ASN A 33 10.95 -17.26 -6.53
N ASP A 34 11.78 -16.91 -5.56
CA ASP A 34 11.44 -15.91 -4.54
C ASP A 34 11.10 -14.54 -5.18
N LEU A 35 11.88 -14.14 -6.19
CA LEU A 35 11.64 -12.90 -6.94
C LEU A 35 10.35 -12.96 -7.78
N MET A 36 10.03 -14.12 -8.35
CA MET A 36 8.81 -14.33 -9.11
C MET A 36 7.58 -14.20 -8.20
N GLU A 37 7.60 -14.83 -7.03
CA GLU A 37 6.53 -14.70 -6.03
C GLU A 37 6.36 -13.25 -5.57
N ALA A 38 7.46 -12.55 -5.29
CA ALA A 38 7.42 -11.13 -4.92
C ALA A 38 6.84 -10.26 -6.05
N ALA A 39 7.18 -10.54 -7.31
CA ALA A 39 6.65 -9.82 -8.46
C ALA A 39 5.14 -10.06 -8.65
N GLU A 40 4.67 -11.29 -8.48
CA GLU A 40 3.24 -11.63 -8.54
C GLU A 40 2.45 -10.91 -7.43
N GLN A 41 2.97 -10.92 -6.21
CA GLN A 41 2.37 -10.20 -5.08
C GLN A 41 2.32 -8.69 -5.33
N ALA A 42 3.40 -8.09 -5.82
CA ALA A 42 3.45 -6.67 -6.17
C ALA A 42 2.42 -6.32 -7.26
N ASN A 43 2.29 -7.17 -8.29
CA ASN A 43 1.32 -6.97 -9.36
C ASN A 43 -0.13 -7.04 -8.84
N LYS A 44 -0.42 -7.98 -7.95
CA LYS A 44 -1.73 -8.10 -7.30
C LYS A 44 -2.07 -6.84 -6.48
N LEU A 45 -1.14 -6.37 -5.64
CA LEU A 45 -1.34 -5.15 -4.86
C LEU A 45 -1.54 -3.91 -5.75
N ALA A 46 -0.79 -3.79 -6.85
CA ALA A 46 -0.95 -2.71 -7.80
C ALA A 46 -2.32 -2.74 -8.49
N GLN A 47 -2.83 -3.93 -8.81
CA GLN A 47 -4.16 -4.10 -9.37
C GLN A 47 -5.25 -3.68 -8.37
N GLU A 48 -5.18 -4.16 -7.12
CA GLU A 48 -6.13 -3.81 -6.05
C GLU A 48 -6.15 -2.29 -5.77
N ALA A 49 -4.98 -1.65 -5.76
CA ALA A 49 -4.87 -0.19 -5.60
C ALA A 49 -5.50 0.56 -6.79
N THR A 50 -5.29 0.08 -8.01
CA THR A 50 -5.88 0.68 -9.22
C THR A 50 -7.41 0.56 -9.20
N GLU A 51 -7.93 -0.60 -8.82
CA GLU A 51 -9.38 -0.82 -8.69
C GLU A 51 -10.00 0.11 -7.65
N THR A 52 -9.34 0.29 -6.50
CA THR A 52 -9.78 1.21 -5.44
C THR A 52 -9.84 2.65 -5.93
N LEU A 53 -8.77 3.15 -6.58
CA LEU A 53 -8.73 4.51 -7.13
C LEU A 53 -9.82 4.75 -8.19
N VAL A 54 -10.09 3.75 -9.03
CA VAL A 54 -11.17 3.83 -10.03
C VAL A 54 -12.53 3.93 -9.35
N GLN A 55 -12.77 3.17 -8.28
CA GLN A 55 -14.02 3.25 -7.51
C GLN A 55 -14.20 4.61 -6.85
N GLU A 56 -13.17 5.15 -6.19
CA GLU A 56 -13.20 6.49 -5.57
C GLU A 56 -13.44 7.58 -6.61
N SER A 57 -12.72 7.54 -7.73
CA SER A 57 -12.88 8.51 -8.83
C SER A 57 -14.29 8.50 -9.40
N ASN A 58 -14.87 7.30 -9.60
CA ASN A 58 -16.24 7.17 -10.07
C ASN A 58 -17.25 7.70 -9.04
N ALA A 59 -17.03 7.46 -7.74
CA ALA A 59 -17.89 7.99 -6.68
C ALA A 59 -17.84 9.52 -6.62
N LEU A 60 -16.65 10.12 -6.68
CA LEU A 60 -16.47 11.58 -6.74
C LEU A 60 -17.08 12.18 -8.01
N ALA A 61 -16.98 11.49 -9.16
CA ALA A 61 -17.61 11.94 -10.39
C ALA A 61 -19.14 11.92 -10.32
N ALA A 62 -19.71 10.87 -9.72
CA ALA A 62 -21.15 10.77 -9.48
C ALA A 62 -21.66 11.85 -8.51
N GLU A 63 -20.94 12.07 -7.40
CA GLU A 63 -21.23 13.15 -6.46
C GLU A 63 -21.19 14.52 -7.16
N ASN A 64 -20.14 14.80 -7.93
CA ASN A 64 -20.03 16.04 -8.70
C ASN A 64 -21.16 16.24 -9.72
N ALA A 65 -21.63 15.17 -10.35
CA ALA A 65 -22.78 15.24 -11.26
C ALA A 65 -24.08 15.57 -10.49
N GLY A 66 -24.29 14.95 -9.33
CA GLY A 66 -25.39 15.25 -8.42
C GLY A 66 -25.39 16.71 -7.94
N LEU A 67 -24.24 17.20 -7.48
CA LEU A 67 -24.05 18.59 -7.05
C LEU A 67 -24.37 19.59 -8.16
N LYS A 68 -23.90 19.34 -9.39
CA LYS A 68 -24.19 20.21 -10.54
C LYS A 68 -25.68 20.21 -10.88
N SER A 69 -26.35 19.06 -10.79
CA SER A 69 -27.79 18.96 -11.01
C SER A 69 -28.56 19.75 -9.94
N ALA A 70 -28.24 19.54 -8.66
CA ALA A 70 -28.87 20.24 -7.55
C ALA A 70 -28.67 21.77 -7.65
N LEU A 71 -27.47 22.20 -8.04
CA LEU A 71 -27.17 23.61 -8.26
C LEU A 71 -28.00 24.20 -9.41
N ASN A 72 -28.13 23.49 -10.52
CA ASN A 72 -28.98 23.94 -11.64
C ASN A 72 -30.44 24.06 -11.19
N ASP A 73 -30.97 23.08 -10.46
CA ASP A 73 -32.33 23.14 -9.92
C ASP A 73 -32.53 24.37 -9.03
N ILE A 74 -31.56 24.70 -8.16
CA ILE A 74 -31.63 25.87 -7.27
C ILE A 74 -31.56 27.20 -8.05
N LEU A 75 -30.74 27.29 -9.11
CA LEU A 75 -30.43 28.53 -9.81
C LEU A 75 -31.39 28.90 -10.95
N GLN A 76 -32.31 28.02 -11.35
CA GLN A 76 -33.25 28.30 -12.45
C GLN A 76 -34.21 29.45 -12.09
N PRO A 77 -34.19 30.60 -12.82
CA PRO A 77 -34.94 31.80 -12.46
C PRO A 77 -36.47 31.69 -12.70
N ASP A 78 -36.92 30.76 -13.54
CA ASP A 78 -38.35 30.50 -13.78
C ASP A 78 -38.97 29.61 -12.68
N ALA A 79 -38.17 29.21 -11.68
CA ALA A 79 -38.57 28.41 -10.54
C ALA A 79 -39.33 29.19 -9.45
N ALA A 80 -40.24 30.08 -9.88
CA ALA A 80 -41.27 30.64 -9.00
C ALA A 80 -42.14 29.56 -8.30
N VAL A 81 -42.00 28.28 -8.69
CA VAL A 81 -42.67 27.11 -8.10
C VAL A 81 -41.71 25.93 -7.85
N LEU A 82 -40.48 26.17 -7.37
CA LEU A 82 -39.85 25.10 -6.59
C LEU A 82 -40.57 25.03 -5.25
N GLU A 83 -41.62 24.19 -5.19
CA GLU A 83 -42.23 23.79 -3.92
C GLU A 83 -41.13 23.50 -2.90
N ARG A 84 -41.35 23.92 -1.65
CA ARG A 84 -40.40 23.74 -0.54
C ARG A 84 -39.72 22.34 -0.55
N ASN A 85 -40.48 21.30 -0.89
CA ASN A 85 -40.01 19.91 -0.97
C ASN A 85 -38.92 19.68 -2.04
N HIS A 86 -38.94 20.39 -3.17
CA HIS A 86 -37.88 20.31 -4.17
C HIS A 86 -36.60 21.02 -3.71
N ARG A 87 -36.72 22.17 -3.01
CA ARG A 87 -35.54 22.87 -2.46
C ARG A 87 -34.88 22.06 -1.36
N VAL A 88 -35.67 21.40 -0.51
CA VAL A 88 -35.16 20.48 0.53
C VAL A 88 -34.40 19.32 -0.12
N ARG A 89 -34.99 18.64 -1.12
CA ARG A 89 -34.30 17.55 -1.83
C ARG A 89 -33.01 18.00 -2.53
N ALA A 90 -32.98 19.20 -3.09
CA ALA A 90 -31.77 19.74 -3.69
C ALA A 90 -30.68 20.04 -2.65
N LEU A 91 -31.06 20.52 -1.46
CA LEU A 91 -30.12 20.74 -0.34
C LEU A 91 -29.61 19.41 0.24
N ASP A 92 -30.46 18.40 0.40
CA ASP A 92 -30.04 17.06 0.85
C ASP A 92 -29.06 16.44 -0.16
N ALA A 93 -29.26 16.69 -1.46
CA ALA A 93 -28.34 16.26 -2.52
C ALA A 93 -27.01 17.04 -2.56
N MET A 94 -26.83 18.07 -1.70
CA MET A 94 -25.57 18.80 -1.55
C MET A 94 -24.62 18.22 -0.51
N GLU A 95 -25.01 17.14 0.19
CA GLU A 95 -24.07 16.38 1.00
C GLU A 95 -22.94 15.79 0.14
N THR A 96 -21.73 15.71 0.70
CA THR A 96 -20.52 15.28 -0.03
C THR A 96 -19.82 14.06 0.62
N PRO A 97 -20.53 12.94 0.81
CA PRO A 97 -20.00 11.78 1.51
C PRO A 97 -18.80 11.11 0.80
N ALA A 98 -18.76 11.14 -0.54
CA ALA A 98 -17.62 10.59 -1.29
C ALA A 98 -16.39 11.49 -1.13
N THR A 99 -16.56 12.81 -1.13
CA THR A 99 -15.48 13.74 -0.80
C THR A 99 -14.98 13.56 0.63
N ASP A 100 -15.88 13.41 1.60
CA ASP A 100 -15.50 13.21 3.01
C ASP A 100 -14.71 11.91 3.21
N ALA A 101 -15.16 10.81 2.58
CA ALA A 101 -14.46 9.54 2.60
C ALA A 101 -13.06 9.65 1.95
N PHE A 102 -12.97 10.30 0.78
CA PHE A 102 -11.68 10.55 0.11
C PHE A 102 -10.72 11.36 0.99
N LEU A 103 -11.20 12.43 1.62
CA LEU A 103 -10.37 13.24 2.52
C LEU A 103 -9.94 12.47 3.77
N ALA A 104 -10.78 11.58 4.30
CA ALA A 104 -10.42 10.71 5.40
C ALA A 104 -9.32 9.73 5.01
N GLU A 105 -9.39 9.14 3.81
CA GLU A 105 -8.36 8.25 3.27
C GLU A 105 -7.04 8.98 3.04
N VAL A 106 -7.06 10.18 2.42
CA VAL A 106 -5.84 11.00 2.23
C VAL A 106 -5.14 11.27 3.57
N ARG A 107 -5.90 11.63 4.61
CA ARG A 107 -5.34 11.84 5.96
C ARG A 107 -4.82 10.54 6.58
N ALA A 108 -5.49 9.41 6.32
CA ALA A 108 -5.03 8.10 6.79
C ALA A 108 -3.71 7.70 6.12
N ILE A 109 -3.54 7.95 4.82
CA ILE A 109 -2.30 7.70 4.07
C ILE A 109 -1.13 8.53 4.63
N GLU A 110 -1.35 9.79 5.00
CA GLU A 110 -0.31 10.60 5.65
C GLU A 110 0.15 9.98 6.99
N LEU A 111 -0.78 9.41 7.75
CA LEU A 111 -0.45 8.71 8.99
C LEU A 111 0.26 7.37 8.74
N ASP A 112 -0.10 6.65 7.68
CA ASP A 112 0.61 5.43 7.27
C ASP A 112 2.06 5.75 6.86
N SER A 113 2.29 6.90 6.21
CA SER A 113 3.65 7.40 5.92
C SER A 113 4.45 7.67 7.21
N LEU A 114 3.82 8.30 8.21
CA LEU A 114 4.45 8.50 9.52
C LEU A 114 4.74 7.17 10.24
N ALA A 115 3.85 6.19 10.14
CA ALA A 115 4.06 4.84 10.66
C ALA A 115 5.29 4.19 10.00
N GLY A 116 5.43 4.27 8.67
CA GLY A 116 6.60 3.76 7.95
C GLY A 116 7.93 4.41 8.37
N VAL A 117 7.91 5.71 8.69
CA VAL A 117 9.08 6.40 9.28
C VAL A 117 9.42 5.82 10.66
N ALA A 118 8.42 5.58 11.50
CA ALA A 118 8.61 5.00 12.82
C ALA A 118 9.15 3.56 12.73
N GLU A 119 8.63 2.73 11.82
CA GLU A 119 9.15 1.39 11.54
C GLU A 119 10.62 1.42 11.13
N THR A 120 10.97 2.32 10.21
CA THR A 120 12.36 2.50 9.76
C THR A 120 13.28 2.84 10.93
N MET A 121 12.85 3.69 11.86
CA MET A 121 13.63 4.02 13.05
C MET A 121 13.76 2.81 13.99
N LEU A 122 12.68 2.07 14.22
CA LEU A 122 12.71 0.86 15.06
C LEU A 122 13.66 -0.22 14.49
N ILE A 123 13.67 -0.40 13.17
CA ILE A 123 14.63 -1.29 12.50
C ILE A 123 16.07 -0.83 12.74
N LYS A 124 16.35 0.48 12.66
CA LYS A 124 17.70 1.02 12.95
C LYS A 124 18.14 0.71 14.39
N PHE A 125 17.27 0.94 15.38
CA PHE A 125 17.57 0.62 16.77
C PHE A 125 17.79 -0.88 16.99
N SER A 126 16.98 -1.73 16.33
CA SER A 126 17.16 -3.19 16.37
C SER A 126 18.51 -3.61 15.81
N ASN A 127 18.93 -3.04 14.67
CA ASN A 127 20.23 -3.31 14.05
C ASN A 127 21.40 -2.84 14.92
N GLN A 128 21.19 -1.82 15.74
CA GLN A 128 22.17 -1.33 16.72
C GLN A 128 22.12 -2.06 18.06
N GLN A 129 21.26 -3.09 18.19
CA GLN A 129 21.07 -3.86 19.43
C GLN A 129 20.66 -2.98 20.62
N CYS A 130 19.97 -1.86 20.36
CA CYS A 130 19.44 -1.01 21.42
C CYS A 130 18.38 -1.77 22.24
N SER A 131 18.36 -1.52 23.54
CA SER A 131 17.37 -2.13 24.45
C SER A 131 15.93 -1.77 24.03
N SER A 132 15.01 -2.73 24.12
CA SER A 132 13.59 -2.53 23.84
C SER A 132 12.92 -1.47 24.70
N ASP A 133 13.51 -1.23 25.88
CA ASP A 133 12.99 -0.37 26.94
C ASP A 133 13.69 1.00 26.93
N MET A 134 14.63 1.20 26.01
CA MET A 134 15.24 2.50 25.78
C MET A 134 14.15 3.51 25.43
N HIS A 135 14.20 4.68 26.08
CA HIS A 135 13.16 5.69 25.97
C HIS A 135 12.81 6.06 24.52
N GLU A 136 13.81 6.22 23.66
CA GLU A 136 13.62 6.52 22.24
C GLU A 136 12.90 5.38 21.50
N VAL A 137 13.30 4.13 21.74
CA VAL A 137 12.66 2.93 21.13
C VAL A 137 11.19 2.84 21.54
N VAL A 138 10.89 3.08 22.82
CA VAL A 138 9.50 3.11 23.32
C VAL A 138 8.71 4.26 22.70
N GLY A 139 9.30 5.44 22.55
CA GLY A 139 8.69 6.58 21.88
C GLY A 139 8.30 6.29 20.44
N TRP A 140 9.19 5.68 19.66
CA TRP A 140 8.90 5.29 18.28
C TRP A 140 7.84 4.19 18.16
N LYS A 141 7.82 3.21 19.07
CA LYS A 141 6.73 2.21 19.15
C LYS A 141 5.38 2.89 19.39
N MET A 142 5.34 3.88 20.26
CA MET A 142 4.12 4.63 20.56
C MET A 142 3.65 5.45 19.36
N ILE A 143 4.56 6.11 18.64
CA ILE A 143 4.24 6.83 17.39
C ILE A 143 3.67 5.87 16.35
N LEU A 144 4.33 4.74 16.10
CA LEU A 144 3.86 3.71 15.17
C LEU A 144 2.42 3.28 15.50
N GLN A 145 2.18 2.92 16.76
CA GLN A 145 0.87 2.47 17.21
C GLN A 145 -0.20 3.56 17.08
N GLN A 146 0.12 4.81 17.45
CA GLN A 146 -0.84 5.91 17.38
C GLN A 146 -1.18 6.31 15.95
N ALA A 147 -0.18 6.36 15.08
CA ALA A 147 -0.36 6.67 13.66
C ALA A 147 -1.28 5.62 13.01
N ALA A 148 -0.96 4.33 13.18
CA ALA A 148 -1.77 3.22 12.68
C ALA A 148 -3.21 3.24 13.22
N ASN A 149 -3.39 3.49 14.53
CA ASN A 149 -4.72 3.55 15.14
C ASN A 149 -5.55 4.72 14.60
N ARG A 150 -4.95 5.90 14.45
CA ARG A 150 -5.65 7.08 13.92
C ARG A 150 -6.00 6.92 12.45
N ALA A 151 -5.11 6.35 11.64
CA ALA A 151 -5.40 6.02 10.24
C ALA A 151 -6.61 5.09 10.14
N ALA A 152 -6.66 4.04 10.98
CA ALA A 152 -7.79 3.14 11.04
C ALA A 152 -9.10 3.78 11.54
N GLN A 153 -9.03 4.81 12.40
CA GLN A 153 -10.21 5.57 12.86
C GLN A 153 -10.77 6.46 11.76
N LEU A 154 -9.90 7.17 11.04
CA LEU A 154 -10.30 8.00 9.89
C LEU A 154 -11.04 7.18 8.84
N ARG A 155 -10.53 5.99 8.49
CA ARG A 155 -11.18 5.07 7.55
C ARG A 155 -12.53 4.54 8.03
N LYS A 156 -12.80 4.57 9.33
CA LYS A 156 -14.11 4.21 9.92
C LYS A 156 -15.06 5.40 10.03
N GLY A 157 -14.60 6.62 9.70
CA GLY A 157 -15.36 7.85 9.89
C GLY A 157 -15.53 8.25 11.36
N VAL A 158 -14.58 7.88 12.24
CA VAL A 158 -14.59 8.15 13.69
C VAL A 158 -13.56 9.20 14.08
#